data_AF-A0A2N1M2B0-F1
#
_entry.id   AF-A0A2N1M2B0-F1
#
_cell.length_a   1.000
_cell.length_b   1.000
_cell.length_c   1.000
_cell.angle_alpha   90.00
_cell.angle_beta   90.00
_cell.angle_gamma   90.00
#
_symmetry.space_group_name_H-M   'P 1'
#
loop_
_entity.id
_entity.type
_entity.pdbx_description
1 polymer ?
#
loop_
_entity_poly.entity_id
_entity_poly.type
_entity_poly.pdbx_seq_one_letter_code
_entity_poly.pdbx_strand_id
1 'polypeptide(L)'
;MLDSISRLEICLKEVINENPNVITNEAVKTIINRKRGFFNDVCDLANIMKPIKEAILNLESSKATLADCYFFLAYLGRSINKIPKDDHVIFRQYAIKTFNERFKIYDFDEYLLAYYIHPGYKGIGVKEIQYQRIQAAAARIWQQMLKIPDIAAYLKKHNHSKRHSAEVLLAQIGEFHLKTAPYNSPYNSQINTPLSWWRMCLVANEFGQFVGG
;
A
#
# COMPACT_ATOMS: atom_id res chain seq x y z
N MET A 1 4.46 0.37 -23.11
CA MET A 1 4.70 -0.78 -23.99
C MET A 1 3.59 -1.81 -23.83
N LEU A 2 3.46 -2.50 -22.68
CA LEU A 2 2.38 -3.51 -22.50
C LEU A 2 0.97 -2.94 -22.65
N ASP A 3 0.66 -1.80 -22.02
CA ASP A 3 -0.65 -1.13 -22.22
C ASP A 3 -0.94 -0.79 -23.68
N SER A 4 0.10 -0.44 -24.45
CA SER A 4 -0.02 -0.15 -25.88
C SER A 4 -0.39 -1.41 -26.65
N ILE A 5 0.18 -2.56 -26.29
CA ILE A 5 -0.13 -3.86 -26.90
C ILE A 5 -1.56 -4.28 -26.54
N SER A 6 -1.97 -4.15 -25.28
CA SER A 6 -3.35 -4.49 -24.85
C SER A 6 -4.41 -3.69 -25.61
N ARG A 7 -4.15 -2.41 -25.92
CA ARG A 7 -5.08 -1.57 -26.70
C ARG A 7 -5.26 -2.02 -28.14
N LEU A 8 -4.30 -2.76 -28.71
CA LEU A 8 -4.39 -3.26 -30.08
C LEU A 8 -5.40 -4.41 -30.23
N GLU A 9 -5.86 -5.02 -29.13
CA GLU A 9 -6.79 -6.15 -29.20
C GLU A 9 -8.05 -5.82 -30.00
N ILE A 10 -8.68 -4.68 -29.72
CA ILE A 10 -9.92 -4.25 -30.38
C ILE A 10 -9.66 -4.00 -31.86
N CYS A 11 -8.63 -3.21 -32.17
CA CYS A 11 -8.28 -2.87 -33.55
C CYS A 11 -7.95 -4.12 -34.38
N LEU A 12 -7.22 -5.09 -33.81
CA LEU A 12 -6.88 -6.32 -34.53
C LEU A 12 -8.09 -7.22 -34.75
N LYS A 13 -9.03 -7.27 -33.81
CA LYS A 13 -10.31 -7.98 -33.98
C LYS A 13 -11.17 -7.33 -35.06
N GLU A 14 -11.23 -6.00 -35.11
CA GLU A 14 -11.92 -5.24 -36.17
C GLU A 14 -11.31 -5.52 -37.54
N VAL A 15 -9.97 -5.49 -37.67
CA VAL A 15 -9.28 -5.82 -38.93
C VAL A 15 -9.61 -7.24 -39.40
N ILE A 16 -9.64 -8.23 -38.51
CA ILE A 16 -10.01 -9.61 -38.88
C ILE A 16 -11.47 -9.69 -39.38
N ASN A 17 -12.39 -8.95 -38.74
CA ASN A 17 -13.80 -8.99 -39.08
C ASN A 17 -14.13 -8.24 -40.39
N GLU A 18 -13.55 -7.06 -40.58
CA GLU A 18 -13.85 -6.19 -41.72
C GLU A 18 -12.99 -6.50 -42.94
N ASN A 19 -11.76 -6.96 -42.73
CA ASN A 19 -10.76 -7.17 -43.78
C ASN A 19 -10.03 -8.53 -43.60
N PRO A 20 -10.74 -9.67 -43.72
CA PRO A 20 -10.22 -11.00 -43.36
C PRO A 20 -9.01 -11.47 -44.19
N ASN A 21 -8.75 -10.81 -45.32
CA ASN A 21 -7.62 -11.09 -46.21
C ASN A 21 -6.33 -10.36 -45.82
N VAL A 22 -6.38 -9.41 -44.88
CA VAL A 22 -5.19 -8.66 -44.42
C VAL A 22 -4.31 -9.52 -43.52
N ILE A 23 -4.92 -10.22 -42.56
CA ILE A 23 -4.23 -11.20 -41.71
C ILE A 23 -4.58 -12.58 -42.26
N THR A 24 -3.74 -13.14 -43.11
CA THR A 24 -4.01 -14.44 -43.77
C THR A 24 -3.64 -15.66 -42.93
N ASN A 25 -2.83 -15.48 -41.89
CA ASN A 25 -2.36 -16.59 -41.06
C ASN A 25 -3.42 -17.01 -40.03
N GLU A 26 -3.95 -18.23 -40.17
CA GLU A 26 -5.00 -18.78 -39.30
C GLU A 26 -4.56 -18.95 -37.84
N ALA A 27 -3.27 -19.25 -37.58
CA ALA A 27 -2.76 -19.32 -36.21
C ALA A 27 -2.80 -17.94 -35.53
N VAL A 28 -2.47 -16.87 -36.27
CA VAL A 28 -2.54 -15.49 -35.77
C VAL A 28 -3.98 -15.08 -35.50
N LYS A 29 -4.93 -15.39 -36.42
CA LYS A 29 -6.36 -15.16 -36.18
C LYS A 29 -6.86 -15.87 -34.93
N THR A 30 -6.44 -17.13 -34.75
CA THR A 30 -6.81 -17.94 -33.57
C THR A 30 -6.30 -17.30 -32.28
N ILE A 31 -5.07 -16.78 -32.26
CA ILE A 31 -4.51 -16.09 -31.09
C ILE A 31 -5.31 -14.82 -30.75
N ILE A 32 -5.63 -13.99 -31.76
CA ILE A 32 -6.32 -12.71 -31.57
C ILE A 32 -7.78 -12.91 -31.12
N ASN A 33 -8.48 -13.87 -31.69
CA ASN A 33 -9.90 -14.10 -31.40
C ASN A 33 -10.15 -14.91 -30.11
N ARG A 34 -9.10 -15.43 -29.47
CA ARG A 34 -9.25 -16.21 -28.25
C ARG A 34 -9.78 -15.35 -27.11
N LYS A 35 -10.91 -15.76 -26.50
CA LYS A 35 -11.56 -15.04 -25.39
C LYS A 35 -10.63 -14.88 -24.16
N ARG A 36 -9.84 -15.92 -23.87
CA ARG A 36 -8.75 -15.92 -22.88
C ARG A 36 -7.48 -16.46 -23.54
N GLY A 37 -6.41 -15.67 -23.54
CA GLY A 37 -5.18 -15.93 -24.27
C GLY A 37 -4.33 -14.67 -24.34
N PHE A 38 -3.47 -14.55 -25.35
CA PHE A 38 -2.41 -13.53 -25.44
C PHE A 38 -2.71 -12.15 -24.82
N PHE A 39 -3.76 -11.44 -25.24
CA PHE A 39 -4.05 -10.09 -24.73
C PHE A 39 -4.40 -10.06 -23.23
N ASN A 40 -5.03 -11.11 -22.74
CA ASN A 40 -5.30 -11.26 -21.32
C ASN A 40 -4.01 -11.45 -20.53
N ASP A 41 -3.07 -12.26 -21.05
CA ASP A 41 -1.76 -12.48 -20.45
C ASP A 41 -0.96 -11.17 -20.40
N VAL A 42 -1.00 -10.38 -21.49
CA VAL A 42 -0.38 -9.04 -21.55
C VAL A 42 -1.01 -8.09 -20.52
N CYS A 43 -2.34 -8.10 -20.37
CA CYS A 43 -3.05 -7.31 -19.36
C CYS A 43 -2.65 -7.71 -17.93
N ASP A 44 -2.57 -9.00 -17.62
CA ASP A 44 -2.15 -9.48 -16.30
C ASP A 44 -0.70 -9.09 -16.01
N LEU A 45 0.20 -9.20 -17.01
CA LEU A 45 1.58 -8.76 -16.89
C LEU A 45 1.67 -7.24 -16.68
N ALA A 46 0.91 -6.44 -17.42
CA ALA A 46 0.86 -4.98 -17.26
C ALA A 46 0.40 -4.59 -15.84
N ASN A 47 -0.61 -5.28 -15.31
CA ASN A 47 -1.13 -5.07 -13.96
C ASN A 47 -0.09 -5.36 -12.87
N ILE A 48 0.74 -6.39 -13.03
CA ILE A 48 1.83 -6.71 -12.09
C ILE A 48 2.99 -5.73 -12.23
N MET A 49 3.32 -5.32 -13.46
CA MET A 49 4.41 -4.38 -13.71
C MET A 49 4.10 -2.96 -13.25
N LYS A 50 2.83 -2.57 -13.24
CA LYS A 50 2.40 -1.22 -12.83
C LYS A 50 2.92 -0.81 -11.45
N PRO A 51 2.64 -1.53 -10.35
CA PRO A 51 3.15 -1.15 -9.03
C PRO A 51 4.68 -1.18 -8.95
N ILE A 52 5.36 -2.03 -9.73
CA ILE A 52 6.84 -2.05 -9.80
C ILE A 52 7.36 -0.76 -10.44
N LYS A 53 6.80 -0.37 -11.58
CA LYS A 53 7.15 0.87 -12.28
C LYS A 53 6.88 2.09 -11.40
N GLU A 54 5.71 2.15 -10.76
CA GLU A 54 5.34 3.26 -9.88
C GLU A 54 6.27 3.35 -8.66
N ALA A 55 6.69 2.22 -8.11
CA ALA A 55 7.68 2.18 -7.03
C ALA A 55 9.03 2.75 -7.46
N ILE A 56 9.54 2.34 -8.61
CA ILE A 56 10.82 2.83 -9.15
C ILE A 56 10.76 4.35 -9.34
N LEU A 57 9.73 4.86 -10.02
CA LEU A 57 9.58 6.30 -10.26
C LEU A 57 9.48 7.10 -8.95
N ASN A 58 8.77 6.56 -7.96
CA ASN A 58 8.63 7.21 -6.66
C ASN A 58 9.97 7.24 -5.90
N LEU A 59 10.72 6.13 -5.90
CA LEU A 59 12.06 6.05 -5.31
C LEU A 59 13.04 7.00 -6.01
N GLU A 60 13.05 7.03 -7.34
CA GLU A 60 13.89 7.93 -8.14
C GLU A 60 13.57 9.40 -7.90
N SER A 61 12.31 9.73 -7.58
CA SER A 61 11.92 11.11 -7.26
C SER A 61 12.55 11.66 -5.97
N SER A 62 13.17 10.81 -5.14
CA SER A 62 13.72 11.15 -3.82
C SER A 62 12.68 11.69 -2.82
N LYS A 63 11.39 11.50 -3.10
CA LYS A 63 10.27 11.90 -2.21
C LYS A 63 9.60 10.71 -1.51
N ALA A 64 10.07 9.50 -1.78
CA ALA A 64 9.54 8.28 -1.22
C ALA A 64 9.68 8.25 0.31
N THR A 65 8.61 7.87 1.00
CA THR A 65 8.61 7.59 2.43
C THR A 65 8.66 6.08 2.71
N LEU A 66 8.95 5.71 3.96
CA LEU A 66 8.88 4.30 4.40
C LEU A 66 7.50 3.69 4.17
N ALA A 67 6.44 4.49 4.32
CA ALA A 67 5.07 4.06 4.07
C ALA A 67 4.86 3.77 2.57
N ASP A 68 5.35 4.63 1.68
CA ASP A 68 5.25 4.45 0.22
C ASP A 68 5.88 3.14 -0.22
N CYS A 69 7.09 2.83 0.28
CA CYS A 69 7.77 1.56 0.02
C CYS A 69 6.87 0.35 0.34
N TYR A 70 6.18 0.36 1.48
CA TYR A 70 5.27 -0.72 1.86
C TYR A 70 3.97 -0.69 1.06
N PHE A 71 3.41 0.49 0.72
CA PHE A 71 2.25 0.58 -0.17
C PHE A 71 2.52 -0.12 -1.50
N PHE A 72 3.68 0.11 -2.11
CA PHE A 72 4.05 -0.56 -3.35
C PHE A 72 4.19 -2.08 -3.19
N LEU A 73 4.75 -2.57 -2.08
CA LEU A 73 4.79 -4.01 -1.77
C LEU A 73 3.37 -4.58 -1.63
N ALA A 74 2.49 -3.90 -0.90
CA ALA A 74 1.10 -4.32 -0.72
C ALA A 74 0.32 -4.31 -2.04
N TYR A 75 0.52 -3.31 -2.90
CA TYR A 75 -0.10 -3.23 -4.22
C TYR A 75 0.42 -4.30 -5.18
N LEU A 76 1.72 -4.60 -5.15
CA LEU A 76 2.29 -5.69 -5.92
C LEU A 76 1.71 -7.04 -5.47
N GLY A 77 1.70 -7.32 -4.17
CA GLY A 77 1.10 -8.55 -3.62
C GLY A 77 -0.39 -8.67 -3.98
N ARG A 78 -1.14 -7.57 -3.93
CA ARG A 78 -2.54 -7.53 -4.38
C ARG A 78 -2.67 -7.83 -5.88
N SER A 79 -1.79 -7.28 -6.71
CA SER A 79 -1.83 -7.47 -8.17
C SER A 79 -1.52 -8.92 -8.54
N ILE A 80 -0.55 -9.56 -7.87
CA ILE A 80 -0.27 -11.00 -8.02
C ILE A 80 -1.47 -11.84 -7.57
N ASN A 81 -2.13 -11.48 -6.46
CA ASN A 81 -3.30 -12.21 -5.97
C ASN A 81 -4.54 -12.09 -6.86
N LYS A 82 -4.61 -11.11 -7.75
CA LYS A 82 -5.68 -10.97 -8.75
C LYS A 82 -5.53 -11.92 -9.93
N ILE A 83 -4.34 -12.49 -10.16
CA ILE A 83 -4.15 -13.52 -11.19
C ILE A 83 -5.03 -14.72 -10.81
N PRO A 84 -5.90 -15.21 -11.71
CA PRO A 84 -6.76 -16.36 -11.44
C PRO A 84 -5.95 -17.57 -10.96
N LYS A 85 -6.52 -18.36 -10.05
CA LYS A 85 -5.83 -19.54 -9.50
C LYS A 85 -5.66 -20.65 -10.54
N ASP A 86 -6.62 -20.76 -11.45
CA ASP A 86 -6.72 -21.85 -12.42
C ASP A 86 -6.09 -21.48 -13.77
N ASP A 87 -5.65 -20.22 -13.92
CA ASP A 87 -5.05 -19.71 -15.14
C ASP A 87 -3.62 -19.23 -14.89
N HIS A 88 -2.71 -19.50 -15.84
CA HIS A 88 -1.27 -19.22 -15.71
C HIS A 88 -0.66 -19.68 -14.37
N VAL A 89 -1.06 -20.87 -13.89
CA VAL A 89 -0.67 -21.43 -12.57
C VAL A 89 0.84 -21.31 -12.31
N ILE A 90 1.66 -21.68 -13.31
CA ILE A 90 3.12 -21.66 -13.22
C ILE A 90 3.63 -20.23 -12.99
N PHE A 91 3.14 -19.27 -13.78
CA PHE A 91 3.53 -17.87 -13.65
C PHE A 91 3.08 -17.28 -12.31
N ARG A 92 1.85 -17.57 -11.88
CA ARG A 92 1.34 -17.14 -10.58
C ARG A 92 2.19 -17.69 -9.43
N GLN A 93 2.51 -18.98 -9.45
CA GLN A 93 3.36 -19.62 -8.45
C GLN A 93 4.76 -19.01 -8.44
N TYR A 94 5.35 -18.76 -9.61
CA TYR A 94 6.62 -18.08 -9.74
C TYR A 94 6.58 -16.66 -9.13
N ALA A 95 5.58 -15.86 -9.51
CA ALA A 95 5.41 -14.50 -8.99
C ALA A 95 5.23 -14.47 -7.47
N ILE A 96 4.43 -15.39 -6.90
CA ILE A 96 4.26 -15.52 -5.44
C ILE A 96 5.58 -15.90 -4.77
N LYS A 97 6.29 -16.89 -5.31
CA LYS A 97 7.57 -17.35 -4.77
C LYS A 97 8.57 -16.19 -4.75
N THR A 98 8.78 -15.54 -5.88
CA THR A 98 9.70 -14.41 -6.01
C THR A 98 9.29 -13.25 -5.10
N PHE A 99 8.01 -12.90 -5.05
CA PHE A 99 7.52 -11.86 -4.15
C PHE A 99 7.83 -12.20 -2.68
N ASN A 100 7.53 -13.43 -2.23
CA ASN A 100 7.76 -13.83 -0.84
C ASN A 100 9.26 -13.85 -0.48
N GLU A 101 10.11 -14.34 -1.37
CA GLU A 101 11.57 -14.34 -1.18
C GLU A 101 12.10 -12.92 -1.03
N ARG A 102 11.65 -11.99 -1.88
CA ARG A 102 12.05 -10.57 -1.80
C ARG A 102 11.43 -9.87 -0.62
N PHE A 103 10.16 -10.13 -0.30
CA PHE A 103 9.46 -9.53 0.83
C PHE A 103 10.18 -9.79 2.15
N LYS A 104 10.70 -11.01 2.37
CA LYS A 104 11.48 -11.35 3.57
C LYS A 104 12.71 -10.45 3.79
N ILE A 105 13.32 -9.95 2.71
CA ILE A 105 14.48 -9.05 2.77
C ILE A 105 14.07 -7.65 3.25
N TYR A 106 12.81 -7.26 3.02
CA TYR A 106 12.27 -5.94 3.30
C TYR A 106 11.18 -5.93 4.38
N ASP A 107 10.99 -7.02 5.12
CA ASP A 107 9.99 -7.15 6.19
C ASP A 107 10.45 -6.46 7.49
N PHE A 108 10.77 -5.16 7.37
CA PHE A 108 11.19 -4.32 8.48
C PHE A 108 9.98 -3.82 9.26
N ASP A 109 10.08 -3.88 10.59
CA ASP A 109 9.04 -3.44 11.51
C ASP A 109 8.72 -1.94 11.36
N GLU A 110 9.73 -1.11 11.06
CA GLU A 110 9.58 0.34 10.87
C GLU A 110 8.77 0.66 9.60
N TYR A 111 8.94 -0.13 8.54
CA TYR A 111 8.21 0.03 7.29
C TYR A 111 6.76 -0.40 7.48
N LEU A 112 6.54 -1.52 8.16
CA LEU A 112 5.22 -2.01 8.54
C LEU A 112 4.48 -0.99 9.43
N LEU A 113 5.17 -0.41 10.42
CA LEU A 113 4.60 0.63 11.27
C LEU A 113 4.24 1.88 10.46
N ALA A 114 5.17 2.39 9.65
CA ALA A 114 4.96 3.59 8.83
C ALA A 114 3.77 3.42 7.88
N TYR A 115 3.65 2.24 7.28
CA TYR A 115 2.48 1.85 6.48
C TYR A 115 1.19 1.88 7.28
N TYR A 116 1.21 1.26 8.46
CA TYR A 116 0.04 1.08 9.28
C TYR A 116 -0.52 2.42 9.78
N ILE A 117 0.34 3.32 10.26
CA ILE A 117 -0.06 4.66 10.76
C ILE A 117 -0.26 5.68 9.63
N HIS A 118 -0.16 5.28 8.37
CA HIS A 118 -0.42 6.19 7.28
C HIS A 118 -1.94 6.41 7.15
N PRO A 119 -2.46 7.65 7.12
CA PRO A 119 -3.92 7.90 7.04
C PRO A 119 -4.59 7.31 5.78
N GLY A 120 -3.83 7.10 4.72
CA GLY A 120 -4.27 6.37 3.52
C GLY A 120 -4.37 4.85 3.66
N TYR A 121 -4.00 4.29 4.81
CA TYR A 121 -4.15 2.87 5.11
C TYR A 121 -5.64 2.52 5.25
N LYS A 122 -6.07 1.48 4.53
CA LYS A 122 -7.48 1.05 4.47
C LYS A 122 -7.69 -0.39 4.94
N GLY A 123 -6.82 -0.90 5.80
CA GLY A 123 -6.92 -2.30 6.27
C GLY A 123 -6.35 -3.34 5.30
N ILE A 124 -5.57 -2.93 4.30
CA ILE A 124 -5.05 -3.83 3.26
C ILE A 124 -3.69 -4.40 3.68
N GLY A 125 -3.44 -5.69 3.45
CA GLY A 125 -2.07 -6.25 3.51
C GLY A 125 -1.48 -6.55 4.90
N VAL A 126 -2.02 -5.99 5.98
CA VAL A 126 -1.61 -6.33 7.36
C VAL A 126 -2.58 -7.34 7.96
N LYS A 127 -2.06 -8.47 8.43
CA LYS A 127 -2.83 -9.49 9.17
C LYS A 127 -2.85 -9.14 10.66
N GLU A 128 -3.91 -9.54 11.37
CA GLU A 128 -4.04 -9.30 12.83
C GLU A 128 -2.82 -9.77 13.63
N ILE A 129 -2.21 -10.89 13.25
CA ILE A 129 -0.99 -11.41 13.90
C ILE A 129 0.19 -10.43 13.88
N GLN A 130 0.20 -9.46 12.95
CA GLN A 130 1.26 -8.47 12.83
C GLN A 130 1.06 -7.27 13.78
N TYR A 131 -0.10 -7.18 14.47
CA TYR A 131 -0.42 -6.04 15.33
C TYR A 131 0.57 -5.91 16.50
N GLN A 132 0.99 -7.03 17.08
CA GLN A 132 2.02 -7.02 18.13
C GLN A 132 3.35 -6.45 17.63
N ARG A 133 3.75 -6.73 16.38
CA ARG A 133 4.95 -6.14 15.78
C ARG A 133 4.82 -4.64 15.60
N ILE A 134 3.66 -4.16 15.17
CA ILE A 134 3.37 -2.72 15.02
C ILE A 134 3.50 -2.00 16.36
N GLN A 135 2.85 -2.52 17.41
CA GLN A 135 2.94 -1.94 18.75
C GLN A 135 4.37 -1.95 19.30
N ALA A 136 5.09 -3.06 19.13
CA ALA A 136 6.48 -3.18 19.54
C ALA A 136 7.38 -2.17 18.79
N ALA A 137 7.20 -2.02 17.48
CA ALA A 137 7.93 -1.05 16.66
C ALA A 137 7.68 0.38 17.15
N ALA A 138 6.42 0.74 17.39
CA ALA A 138 6.06 2.07 17.87
C ALA A 138 6.69 2.36 19.24
N ALA A 139 6.64 1.40 20.16
CA ALA A 139 7.26 1.52 21.48
C ALA A 139 8.78 1.68 21.38
N ARG A 140 9.46 0.95 20.49
CA ARG A 140 10.91 1.08 20.27
C ARG A 140 11.27 2.46 19.71
N ILE A 141 10.56 2.93 18.68
CA ILE A 141 10.81 4.27 18.11
C ILE A 141 10.56 5.34 19.17
N TRP A 142 9.48 5.23 19.94
CA TRP A 142 9.21 6.14 21.05
C TRP A 142 10.36 6.20 22.07
N GLN A 143 10.87 5.03 22.49
CA GLN A 143 12.02 4.96 23.39
C GLN A 143 13.28 5.59 22.80
N GLN A 144 13.51 5.48 21.49
CA GLN A 144 14.62 6.14 20.81
C GLN A 144 14.41 7.66 20.76
N MET A 145 13.19 8.13 20.48
CA MET A 145 12.84 9.55 20.48
C MET A 145 13.07 10.22 21.85
N LEU A 146 12.85 9.49 22.94
CA LEU A 146 13.14 9.98 24.30
C LEU A 146 14.61 10.29 24.56
N LYS A 147 15.54 9.84 23.71
CA LYS A 147 16.96 10.20 23.78
C LYS A 147 17.23 11.60 23.22
N ILE A 148 16.27 12.18 22.49
CA ILE A 148 16.36 13.54 21.96
C ILE A 148 16.06 14.52 23.11
N PRO A 149 16.99 15.43 23.47
CA PRO A 149 16.84 16.32 24.62
C PRO A 149 15.54 17.15 24.61
N ASP A 150 15.17 17.68 23.44
CA ASP A 150 13.98 18.53 23.29
C ASP A 150 12.68 17.78 23.59
N ILE A 151 12.59 16.51 23.16
CA ILE A 151 11.42 15.67 23.42
C ILE A 151 11.35 15.31 24.91
N ALA A 152 12.47 14.97 25.52
CA ALA A 152 12.53 14.69 26.96
C ALA A 152 12.15 15.92 27.79
N ALA A 153 12.63 17.11 27.40
CA ALA A 153 12.29 18.38 28.04
C ALA A 153 10.81 18.72 27.87
N TYR A 154 10.22 18.49 26.68
CA TYR A 154 8.79 18.68 26.43
C TYR A 154 7.94 17.84 27.39
N LEU A 155 8.24 16.54 27.54
CA LEU A 155 7.48 15.68 28.45
C LEU A 155 7.55 16.16 29.90
N LYS A 156 8.74 16.59 30.34
CA LYS A 156 8.92 17.15 31.69
C LYS A 156 8.11 18.43 31.88
N LYS A 157 8.11 19.33 30.88
CA LYS A 157 7.35 20.59 30.91
C LYS A 157 5.84 20.35 31.04
N HIS A 158 5.34 19.29 30.42
CA HIS A 158 3.92 18.94 30.44
C HIS A 158 3.54 17.92 31.52
N ASN A 159 4.43 17.61 32.48
CA ASN A 159 4.21 16.61 33.55
C ASN A 159 3.87 15.19 33.04
N HIS A 160 4.29 14.84 31.82
CA HIS A 160 4.11 13.48 31.29
C HIS A 160 5.28 12.59 31.69
N SER A 161 4.99 11.45 32.32
CA SER A 161 6.02 10.43 32.56
C SER A 161 6.33 9.66 31.27
N LYS A 162 7.57 9.19 31.11
CA LYS A 162 7.99 8.37 29.95
C LYS A 162 7.10 7.15 29.72
N ARG A 163 6.66 6.53 30.83
CA ARG A 163 5.75 5.38 30.84
C ARG A 163 4.36 5.79 30.36
N HIS A 164 3.79 6.82 30.96
CA HIS A 164 2.45 7.29 30.62
C HIS A 164 2.35 7.69 29.14
N SER A 165 3.33 8.44 28.62
CA SER A 165 3.36 8.81 27.20
C SER A 165 3.45 7.61 26.26
N ALA A 166 4.14 6.53 26.67
CA ALA A 166 4.21 5.30 25.88
C ALA A 166 2.87 4.55 25.90
N GLU A 167 2.21 4.47 27.05
CA GLU A 167 0.87 3.88 27.20
C GLU A 167 -0.16 4.63 26.35
N VAL A 168 -0.11 5.97 26.35
CA VAL A 168 -0.96 6.83 25.50
C VAL A 168 -0.71 6.56 24.02
N LEU A 169 0.54 6.48 23.57
CA LEU A 169 0.86 6.16 22.17
C LEU A 169 0.26 4.81 21.74
N LEU A 170 0.40 3.77 22.58
CA LEU A 170 -0.13 2.45 22.28
C LEU A 170 -1.67 2.42 22.27
N ALA A 171 -2.30 3.19 23.17
CA ALA A 171 -3.75 3.37 23.18
C ALA A 171 -4.24 4.06 21.89
N GLN A 172 -3.59 5.14 21.47
CA GLN A 172 -3.91 5.87 20.23
C GLN A 172 -3.75 5.01 18.97
N ILE A 173 -2.73 4.13 18.93
CA ILE A 173 -2.58 3.15 17.83
C ILE A 173 -3.78 2.18 17.81
N GLY A 174 -4.26 1.77 18.98
CA GLY A 174 -5.47 0.93 19.10
C GLY A 174 -6.74 1.65 18.69
N GLU A 175 -6.92 2.90 19.09
CA GLU A 175 -8.05 3.73 18.67
C GLU A 175 -8.06 3.97 17.16
N PHE A 176 -6.89 4.25 16.58
CA PHE A 176 -6.71 4.36 15.14
C PHE A 176 -7.07 3.05 14.42
N HIS A 177 -6.67 1.90 14.97
CA HIS A 177 -7.04 0.58 14.44
C HIS A 177 -8.57 0.39 14.40
N LEU A 178 -9.23 0.74 15.50
CA LEU A 178 -10.68 0.62 15.65
C LEU A 178 -11.44 1.72 14.89
N LYS A 179 -10.73 2.69 14.31
CA LYS A 179 -11.29 3.88 13.65
C LYS A 179 -12.29 4.59 14.56
N THR A 180 -11.96 4.73 15.84
CA THR A 180 -12.75 5.54 16.76
C THR A 180 -12.53 7.02 16.45
N ALA A 181 -13.47 7.89 16.84
CA ALA A 181 -13.22 9.33 16.77
C ALA A 181 -11.95 9.66 17.58
N PRO A 182 -11.02 10.47 17.04
CA PRO A 182 -11.12 11.31 15.83
C PRO A 182 -10.54 10.66 14.55
N TYR A 183 -10.09 9.42 14.63
CA TYR A 183 -9.41 8.66 13.57
C TYR A 183 -10.36 8.08 12.50
N ASN A 184 -11.67 8.23 12.68
CA ASN A 184 -12.70 7.85 11.71
C ASN A 184 -12.80 8.80 10.49
N SER A 185 -12.11 9.94 10.53
CA SER A 185 -12.13 10.93 9.44
C SER A 185 -11.47 10.40 8.17
N PRO A 186 -12.06 10.60 6.97
CA PRO A 186 -11.45 10.14 5.74
C PRO A 186 -10.16 10.92 5.42
N TYR A 187 -9.16 10.23 4.89
CA TYR A 187 -7.96 10.86 4.34
C TYR A 187 -8.10 11.12 2.84
N ASN A 188 -7.84 12.35 2.41
CA ASN A 188 -7.75 12.74 1.00
C ASN A 188 -6.36 13.32 0.69
N SER A 189 -5.55 12.58 -0.07
CA SER A 189 -4.19 12.99 -0.43
C SER A 189 -4.11 14.20 -1.37
N GLN A 190 -5.22 14.61 -2.00
CA GLN A 190 -5.28 15.83 -2.80
C GLN A 190 -5.48 17.09 -1.94
N ILE A 191 -5.96 16.92 -0.70
CA ILE A 191 -6.32 18.03 0.20
C ILE A 191 -5.35 18.09 1.39
N ASN A 192 -4.95 16.94 1.92
CA ASN A 192 -4.16 16.81 3.13
C ASN A 192 -2.88 16.03 2.88
N THR A 193 -1.80 16.46 3.53
CA THR A 193 -0.64 15.60 3.79
C THR A 193 -0.93 14.68 4.98
N PRO A 194 -0.24 13.54 5.12
CA PRO A 194 -0.41 12.67 6.29
C PRO A 194 -0.24 13.43 7.62
N LEU A 195 0.75 14.32 7.69
CA LEU A 195 1.00 15.13 8.87
C LEU A 195 -0.16 16.10 9.18
N SER A 196 -0.71 16.76 8.16
CA SER A 196 -1.84 17.67 8.35
C SER A 196 -3.10 16.94 8.83
N TRP A 197 -3.34 15.70 8.35
CA TRP A 197 -4.46 14.88 8.79
C TRP A 197 -4.29 14.48 10.26
N TRP A 198 -3.10 14.04 10.67
CA TRP A 198 -2.81 13.72 12.08
C TRP A 198 -3.01 14.91 13.01
N ARG A 199 -2.65 16.13 12.56
CA ARG A 199 -2.90 17.36 13.33
C ARG A 199 -4.40 17.65 13.53
N MET A 200 -5.24 17.38 12.52
CA MET A 200 -6.69 17.54 12.67
C MET A 200 -7.26 16.61 13.74
N CYS A 201 -6.76 15.37 13.81
CA CYS A 201 -7.16 14.42 14.85
C CYS A 201 -6.80 14.93 16.26
N LEU A 202 -5.63 15.54 16.45
CA LEU A 202 -5.23 16.10 17.75
C LEU A 202 -6.15 17.24 18.20
N VAL A 203 -6.47 18.16 17.29
CA VAL A 203 -7.34 19.31 17.57
C VAL A 203 -8.75 18.84 17.98
N ALA A 204 -9.28 17.80 17.34
CA ALA A 204 -10.57 17.22 17.72
C ALA A 204 -10.57 16.62 19.13
N ASN A 205 -9.43 16.06 19.59
CA ASN A 205 -9.29 15.54 20.95
C ASN A 205 -9.30 16.64 22.03
N GLU A 206 -8.79 17.82 21.72
CA GLU A 206 -8.80 18.97 22.64
C GLU A 206 -10.21 19.58 22.76
N PHE A 207 -10.97 19.65 21.66
CA PHE A 207 -12.36 20.12 21.68
C PHE A 207 -13.33 19.18 22.40
N GLY A 208 -13.05 17.87 22.41
CA GLY A 208 -13.83 16.89 23.17
C GLY A 208 -13.81 17.10 24.69
N GLN A 209 -12.85 17.86 25.23
CA GLN A 209 -12.78 18.18 26.66
C GLN A 209 -13.68 19.36 27.08
N PHE A 210 -14.20 20.16 26.13
CA PHE A 210 -15.06 21.30 26.43
C PHE A 210 -16.56 20.98 26.42
N VAL A 211 -16.94 19.76 26.02
CA VAL A 211 -18.35 19.33 25.96
C VAL A 211 -18.60 18.34 27.10
N GLY A 212 -18.52 18.84 28.33
CA GLY A 212 -18.73 18.07 29.56
C GLY A 212 -18.95 19.01 30.74
N GLY A 213 -20.00 19.82 30.66
CA GLY A 213 -20.55 20.62 31.77
C GLY A 213 -22.01 20.29 31.97
#